data_AF-A0A2T3NLZ3-F1
#
_entry.id   AF-A0A2T3NLZ3-F1
#
_cell.length_a   1.000
_cell.length_b   1.000
_cell.length_c   1.000
_cell.angle_alpha   90.00
_cell.angle_beta   90.00
_cell.angle_gamma   90.00
#
_symmetry.space_group_name_H-M   'P 1'
#
loop_
_entity.id
_entity.type
_entity.pdbx_description
1 polymer ?
#
loop_
_entity_poly.entity_id
_entity_poly.type
_entity_poly.pdbx_seq_one_letter_code
_entity_poly.pdbx_strand_id
1 'polypeptide(L)'
;MASSTKNNTQQKHPISLYLGIWLLLFVLSALSYMVDYYQLEGFLRWSLILVFMALKAGLIASIFMHMLWERMALVCTIFLPPLVLLVLVILMASEAEYIFALRERFFS
;
A
#
# COMPACT_ATOMS: atom_id res chain seq x y z
N MET A 1 39.85 38.79 -23.36
CA MET A 1 38.45 39.26 -23.32
C MET A 1 37.56 38.04 -23.13
N ALA A 2 36.99 37.93 -21.93
CA ALA A 2 35.93 37.01 -21.46
C ALA A 2 36.05 35.49 -21.78
N SER A 3 36.72 34.76 -20.88
CA SER A 3 36.43 33.34 -20.64
C SER A 3 35.00 33.20 -20.08
N SER A 4 34.12 32.54 -20.84
CA SER A 4 32.74 32.26 -20.46
C SER A 4 32.71 31.25 -19.29
N THR A 5 32.72 31.78 -18.07
CA THR A 5 32.51 30.99 -16.84
C THR A 5 31.02 30.79 -16.62
N LYS A 6 30.45 29.75 -17.23
CA LYS A 6 29.11 29.24 -16.89
C LYS A 6 29.23 28.40 -15.61
N ASN A 7 29.10 29.10 -14.48
CA ASN A 7 29.15 28.53 -13.14
C ASN A 7 27.98 27.55 -12.90
N ASN A 8 28.35 26.30 -12.59
CA ASN A 8 27.64 25.38 -11.70
C ASN A 8 26.17 25.05 -12.03
N THR A 9 25.99 24.02 -12.86
CA THR A 9 24.83 23.11 -12.79
C THR A 9 24.71 22.49 -11.40
N GLN A 10 24.16 23.23 -10.43
CA GLN A 10 23.56 22.61 -9.25
C GLN A 10 22.32 21.85 -9.73
N GLN A 11 22.47 20.55 -9.96
CA GLN A 11 21.37 19.60 -10.04
C GLN A 11 20.68 19.51 -8.66
N LYS A 12 19.93 20.55 -8.35
CA LYS A 12 18.96 20.64 -7.26
C LYS A 12 17.71 21.16 -7.97
N HIS A 13 16.63 20.40 -8.09
CA HIS A 13 15.78 20.16 -6.94
C HIS A 13 14.89 18.92 -7.14
N PRO A 14 15.20 17.81 -6.44
CA PRO A 14 14.22 16.75 -6.15
C PRO A 14 13.00 17.23 -5.31
N ILE A 15 12.87 18.53 -5.02
CA ILE A 15 11.78 19.12 -4.22
C ILE A 15 10.40 18.93 -4.85
N SER A 16 10.32 18.97 -6.19
CA SER A 16 9.06 18.79 -6.91
C SER A 16 8.55 17.35 -6.82
N LEU A 17 9.48 16.39 -6.72
CA LEU A 17 9.14 14.98 -6.52
C LEU A 17 8.52 14.83 -5.12
N TYR A 18 9.21 15.31 -4.07
CA TYR A 18 8.71 15.25 -2.70
C TYR A 18 7.37 15.96 -2.49
N LEU A 19 7.14 17.12 -3.10
CA LEU A 19 5.84 17.81 -3.03
C LEU A 19 4.72 16.99 -3.70
N GLY A 20 5.00 16.35 -4.84
CA GLY A 20 4.03 15.47 -5.52
C GLY A 20 3.68 14.25 -4.67
N ILE A 21 4.69 13.61 -4.07
CA ILE A 21 4.49 12.48 -3.14
C ILE A 21 3.73 12.90 -1.89
N TRP A 22 4.09 14.03 -1.30
CA TRP A 22 3.42 14.57 -0.13
C TRP A 22 1.93 14.81 -0.41
N LEU A 23 1.62 15.43 -1.55
CA LEU A 23 0.24 15.67 -1.97
C LEU A 23 -0.51 14.36 -2.23
N LEU A 24 0.15 13.37 -2.82
CA LEU A 24 -0.45 12.06 -3.09
C LEU A 24 -0.74 11.28 -1.80
N LEU A 25 0.17 11.31 -0.82
CA LEU A 25 -0.09 10.76 0.53
C LEU A 25 -1.21 11.53 1.24
N PHE A 26 -1.28 12.86 1.06
CA PHE A 26 -2.33 13.68 1.64
C PHE A 26 -3.70 13.32 1.07
N VAL A 27 -3.82 13.23 -0.26
CA VAL A 27 -5.06 12.82 -0.93
C VAL A 27 -5.49 11.44 -0.46
N LEU A 28 -4.56 10.49 -0.35
CA LEU A 28 -4.87 9.15 0.14
C LEU A 28 -5.32 9.16 1.61
N SER A 29 -4.68 9.96 2.45
CA SER A 29 -5.07 10.12 3.85
C SER A 29 -6.47 10.74 3.98
N ALA A 30 -6.80 11.71 3.12
CA ALA A 30 -8.12 12.33 3.07
C ALA A 30 -9.19 11.34 2.58
N LEU A 31 -8.89 10.54 1.55
CA LEU A 31 -9.76 9.45 1.09
C LEU A 31 -9.98 8.39 2.17
N SER A 32 -8.91 8.00 2.88
CA SER A 32 -9.00 7.07 4.02
C SER A 32 -9.92 7.61 5.12
N TYR A 33 -9.81 8.90 5.42
CA TYR A 33 -10.63 9.55 6.44
C TYR A 33 -12.09 9.69 6.01
N MET A 34 -12.33 10.07 4.75
CA MET A 34 -13.67 10.20 4.20
C MET A 34 -14.41 8.86 4.18
N VAL A 35 -13.69 7.78 3.89
CA VAL A 35 -14.25 6.45 3.90
C VAL A 35 -14.49 5.92 5.32
N ASP A 36 -13.62 6.25 6.28
CA ASP A 36 -13.88 6.01 7.72
C ASP A 36 -15.16 6.75 8.19
N TYR A 37 -15.41 7.95 7.63
CA TYR A 37 -16.60 8.75 7.90
C TYR A 37 -17.92 8.09 7.46
N TYR A 38 -17.88 7.25 6.42
CA TYR A 38 -19.06 6.53 5.95
C TYR A 38 -19.50 5.40 6.90
N GLN A 39 -18.73 5.12 7.97
CA GLN A 39 -19.13 4.31 9.12
C GLN A 39 -19.89 3.03 8.75
N LEU A 40 -19.41 2.36 7.71
CA LEU A 40 -20.01 1.14 7.18
C LEU A 40 -19.82 0.01 8.20
N GLU A 41 -20.91 -0.42 8.85
CA GLU A 41 -20.86 -1.49 9.84
C GLU A 41 -20.60 -2.87 9.19
N GLY A 42 -19.90 -3.74 9.93
CA GLY A 42 -19.63 -5.13 9.51
C GLY A 42 -18.33 -5.34 8.72
N PHE A 43 -18.35 -6.33 7.81
CA PHE A 43 -17.19 -6.78 7.01
C PHE A 43 -16.61 -5.69 6.10
N LEU A 44 -17.44 -4.71 5.71
CA LEU A 44 -17.01 -3.58 4.89
C LEU A 44 -15.91 -2.77 5.58
N ARG A 45 -15.98 -2.55 6.90
CA ARG A 45 -14.95 -1.81 7.65
C ARG A 45 -13.59 -2.49 7.56
N TRP A 46 -13.56 -3.82 7.69
CA TRP A 46 -12.34 -4.62 7.67
C TRP A 46 -11.66 -4.61 6.31
N SER A 47 -12.42 -4.82 5.23
CA SER A 47 -11.90 -4.75 3.86
C SER A 47 -11.28 -3.39 3.56
N LEU A 48 -11.93 -2.33 4.02
CA LEU A 48 -11.60 -0.95 3.69
C LEU A 48 -10.35 -0.46 4.45
N ILE A 49 -10.22 -0.84 5.72
CA ILE A 49 -8.98 -0.64 6.49
C ILE A 49 -7.81 -1.36 5.80
N LEU A 50 -7.99 -2.63 5.40
CA LEU A 50 -6.97 -3.40 4.68
C LEU A 50 -6.58 -2.74 3.35
N VAL A 51 -7.56 -2.27 2.58
CA VAL A 51 -7.33 -1.57 1.30
C VAL A 51 -6.55 -0.27 1.51
N PHE A 52 -6.93 0.57 2.48
CA PHE A 52 -6.18 1.82 2.75
C PHE A 52 -4.77 1.55 3.27
N MET A 53 -4.61 0.52 4.11
CA MET A 53 -3.33 0.11 4.65
C MET A 53 -2.40 -0.41 3.54
N ALA A 54 -2.94 -1.19 2.60
CA ALA A 54 -2.22 -1.67 1.42
C ALA A 54 -1.91 -0.55 0.41
N LEU A 55 -2.85 0.34 0.10
CA LEU A 55 -2.63 1.45 -0.85
C LEU A 55 -1.53 2.39 -0.35
N LYS A 56 -1.59 2.77 0.94
CA LYS A 56 -0.59 3.63 1.57
C LYS A 56 0.79 2.97 1.55
N ALA A 57 0.88 1.69 1.95
CA ALA A 57 2.13 0.95 1.95
C ALA A 57 2.69 0.75 0.53
N GLY A 58 1.82 0.45 -0.45
CA GLY A 58 2.19 0.25 -1.85
C GLY A 58 2.67 1.54 -2.52
N LEU A 59 2.07 2.69 -2.20
CA LEU A 59 2.54 3.98 -2.67
C LEU A 59 3.91 4.33 -2.09
N ILE A 60 4.10 4.15 -0.78
CA ILE A 60 5.42 4.34 -0.15
C ILE A 60 6.45 3.40 -0.78
N ALA A 61 6.09 2.13 -1.01
CA ALA A 61 6.96 1.15 -1.64
C ALA A 61 7.30 1.55 -3.09
N SER A 62 6.32 1.90 -3.93
CA SER A 62 6.57 2.31 -5.32
C SER A 62 7.48 3.53 -5.40
N ILE A 63 7.28 4.53 -4.53
CA ILE A 63 8.07 5.76 -4.50
C ILE A 63 9.50 5.51 -4.00
N PHE A 64 9.67 4.79 -2.89
CA PHE A 64 11.00 4.51 -2.35
C PHE A 64 11.74 3.44 -3.16
N MET A 65 11.04 2.49 -3.78
CA MET A 65 11.67 1.39 -4.51
C MET A 65 11.94 1.71 -5.97
N HIS A 66 11.22 2.65 -6.60
CA HIS A 66 11.55 3.08 -7.97
C HIS A 66 12.98 3.66 -8.06
N MET A 67 13.54 4.16 -6.94
CA MET A 67 14.91 4.68 -6.85
C MET A 67 15.95 3.66 -6.32
N LEU A 68 15.55 2.44 -5.93
CA LEU A 68 16.41 1.43 -5.28
C LEU A 68 16.44 0.09 -6.03
N TRP A 69 16.73 0.14 -7.33
CA TRP A 69 16.81 -1.04 -8.22
C TRP A 69 17.96 -2.03 -7.87
N GLU A 70 18.82 -1.74 -6.89
CA GLU A 70 19.90 -2.65 -6.44
C GLU A 70 19.51 -3.56 -5.26
N ARG A 71 18.31 -3.42 -4.65
CA ARG A 71 17.92 -4.14 -3.40
C ARG A 71 16.56 -4.86 -3.47
N MET A 72 16.22 -5.46 -4.61
CA MET A 72 14.99 -6.24 -4.82
C MET A 72 14.71 -7.32 -3.75
N ALA A 73 15.76 -7.87 -3.12
CA ALA A 73 15.61 -8.87 -2.06
C ALA A 73 14.92 -8.33 -0.79
N LEU A 74 15.16 -7.06 -0.40
CA LEU A 74 14.56 -6.49 0.82
C LEU A 74 13.09 -6.12 0.63
N VAL A 75 12.74 -5.72 -0.59
CA VAL A 75 11.36 -5.54 -1.02
C VAL A 75 10.60 -6.83 -0.80
N CYS A 76 11.15 -7.92 -1.35
CA CYS A 76 10.57 -9.25 -1.22
C CYS A 76 10.44 -9.62 0.26
N THR A 77 11.48 -9.42 1.08
CA THR A 77 11.42 -9.74 2.53
C THR A 77 10.40 -8.91 3.31
N ILE A 78 10.06 -7.68 2.91
CA ILE A 78 9.04 -6.85 3.58
C ILE A 78 7.63 -7.18 3.09
N PHE A 79 7.47 -7.54 1.81
CA PHE A 79 6.18 -7.90 1.22
C PHE A 79 5.80 -9.37 1.44
N LEU A 80 6.78 -10.25 1.63
CA LEU A 80 6.59 -11.67 1.89
C LEU A 80 5.80 -11.93 3.19
N PRO A 81 6.11 -11.31 4.36
CA PRO A 81 5.34 -11.52 5.58
C PRO A 81 3.85 -11.16 5.46
N PRO A 82 3.44 -9.99 4.91
CA PRO A 82 2.03 -9.68 4.73
C PRO A 82 1.37 -10.57 3.67
N LEU A 83 2.08 -11.00 2.63
CA LEU A 83 1.53 -11.89 1.60
C LEU A 83 1.26 -13.30 2.13
N VAL A 84 2.18 -13.84 2.94
CA VAL A 84 1.98 -15.14 3.61
C VAL A 84 0.79 -15.09 4.56
N LEU A 85 0.66 -14.03 5.37
CA LEU A 85 -0.50 -13.85 6.24
C LEU A 85 -1.81 -13.75 5.45
N LEU A 86 -1.81 -13.05 4.33
CA LEU A 86 -2.99 -12.91 3.48
C LEU A 86 -3.44 -14.26 2.90
N VAL A 87 -2.50 -15.09 2.43
CA VAL A 87 -2.81 -16.46 1.97
C VAL A 87 -3.38 -17.29 3.13
N LEU A 88 -2.80 -17.19 4.33
CA LEU A 88 -3.25 -17.94 5.50
C LEU A 88 -4.67 -17.54 5.92
N VAL A 89 -4.98 -16.24 5.91
CA VAL A 89 -6.33 -15.73 6.18
C VAL A 89 -7.32 -16.22 5.13
N ILE A 90 -6.97 -16.19 3.84
CA ILE A 90 -7.84 -16.69 2.77
C ILE A 90 -8.11 -18.18 2.94
N LEU A 91 -7.09 -18.97 3.25
CA LEU A 91 -7.24 -20.42 3.46
C LEU A 91 -8.16 -20.71 4.66
N MET A 92 -7.98 -20.01 5.78
CA MET A 92 -8.87 -20.12 6.93
C MET A 92 -10.31 -19.68 6.64
N ALA A 93 -10.49 -18.62 5.84
CA ALA A 93 -11.82 -18.19 5.42
C ALA A 93 -12.51 -19.26 4.55
N SER A 94 -11.78 -19.88 3.62
CA SER A 94 -12.32 -20.95 2.76
C SER A 94 -12.71 -22.20 3.54
N GLU A 95 -11.91 -22.60 4.54
CA GLU A 95 -12.23 -23.71 5.44
C GLU A 95 -13.49 -23.41 6.27
N ALA A 96 -13.61 -22.18 6.79
CA ALA A 96 -14.79 -21.78 7.56
C ALA A 96 -16.08 -21.87 6.73
N GLU A 97 -16.06 -21.44 5.46
CA GLU A 97 -17.20 -21.58 4.56
C GLU A 97 -17.50 -23.05 4.22
N TYR A 98 -16.47 -23.88 3.99
CA TYR A 98 -16.66 -25.31 3.72
C TYR A 98 -17.33 -26.03 4.90
N ILE A 99 -16.90 -25.77 6.14
CA ILE A 99 -17.49 -26.35 7.35
C ILE A 99 -18.91 -25.84 7.57
N PHE A 100 -19.18 -24.55 7.29
CA PHE A 100 -20.52 -23.99 7.37
C PHE A 100 -21.49 -24.67 6.39
N ALA A 101 -21.09 -24.80 5.12
CA ALA A 101 -21.89 -25.47 4.09
C ALA A 101 -22.11 -26.96 4.40
N LEU A 102 -21.10 -27.64 4.97
CA LEU A 102 -21.25 -29.03 5.41
C LEU A 102 -22.28 -29.13 6.54
N ARG A 103 -22.24 -28.21 7.52
CA ARG A 103 -23.18 -28.17 8.63
C ARG A 103 -24.62 -28.00 8.16
N GLU A 104 -24.88 -27.09 7.22
CA GLU A 104 -26.22 -26.90 6.66
C GLU A 104 -26.74 -28.16 5.94
N ARG A 105 -25.87 -28.88 5.23
CA ARG A 105 -26.27 -30.10 4.51
C ARG A 105 -26.49 -31.34 5.39
N PHE A 106 -25.83 -31.42 6.54
CA PHE A 106 -25.96 -32.57 7.44
C PHE A 106 -26.96 -32.36 8.59
N PHE A 107 -27.25 -31.10 8.96
CA PHE A 107 -28.24 -30.77 10.01
C PHE A 107 -29.59 -30.30 9.45
N SER A 108 -29.77 -30.31 8.13
CA SER A 108 -31.07 -30.26 7.44
C SER A 108 -31.57 -31.65 7.11
#